data_AF-A0A7J3AC14-F1
#
_entry.id   AF-A0A7J3AC14-F1
#
_cell.length_a   1.000
_cell.length_b   1.000
_cell.length_c   1.000
_cell.angle_alpha   90.00
_cell.angle_beta   90.00
_cell.angle_gamma   90.00
#
_symmetry.space_group_name_H-M   'P 1'
#
loop_
_entity.id
_entity.type
_entity.pdbx_description
1 polymer ?
#
loop_
_entity_poly.entity_id
_entity_poly.type
_entity_poly.pdbx_seq_one_letter_code
_entity_poly.pdbx_strand_id
1 'polypeptide(L)'
;MDEVLEMLDKTAKRIQKTLDEAREAVQKYAASYEALLKTEGATEEQRIKAFMRKTLELDRLERLSSQLSLLYVLQIFAFKAKVLQIAVDNINNQLVQSGVLQKTAELEDVKKNIDALKILLEAQYEALKEIRENQNKNLTYIH
;
A
#
# COMPACT_ATOMS: atom_id res chain seq x y z
N MET A 1 -2.68 2.99 -17.58
CA MET A 1 -2.66 1.95 -16.52
C MET A 1 -1.26 1.50 -16.18
N ASP A 2 -0.35 1.41 -17.15
CA ASP A 2 1.03 0.95 -16.91
C ASP A 2 1.79 1.76 -15.86
N GLU A 3 1.72 3.08 -15.95
CA GLU A 3 2.33 4.00 -14.98
C GLU A 3 1.79 3.77 -13.56
N VAL A 4 0.47 3.57 -13.42
CA VAL A 4 -0.18 3.28 -12.14
C VAL A 4 0.31 1.95 -11.56
N LEU A 5 0.40 0.91 -12.39
CA LEU A 5 0.91 -0.39 -11.99
C LEU A 5 2.38 -0.34 -11.55
N GLU A 6 3.23 0.36 -12.30
CA GLU A 6 4.64 0.52 -11.97
C GLU A 6 4.82 1.31 -10.66
N MET A 7 4.04 2.37 -10.47
CA MET A 7 4.04 3.19 -9.27
C MET A 7 3.62 2.40 -8.03
N LEU A 8 2.55 1.60 -8.14
CA LEU A 8 2.08 0.71 -7.08
C LEU A 8 3.14 -0.35 -6.75
N ASP A 9 3.80 -0.95 -7.75
CA ASP A 9 4.88 -1.92 -7.57
C ASP A 9 6.10 -1.35 -6.84
N LYS A 10 6.61 -0.20 -7.28
CA LYS A 10 7.71 0.48 -6.60
C LYS A 10 7.35 0.79 -5.14
N THR A 11 6.12 1.22 -4.89
CA THR A 11 5.65 1.58 -3.54
C THR A 11 5.49 0.35 -2.65
N ALA A 12 4.90 -0.74 -3.17
CA ALA A 12 4.75 -2.00 -2.47
C ALA A 12 6.12 -2.58 -2.08
N LYS A 13 7.10 -2.62 -3.01
CA LYS A 13 8.47 -3.07 -2.73
C LYS A 13 9.14 -2.24 -1.64
N ARG A 14 8.96 -0.92 -1.65
CA ARG A 14 9.50 -0.04 -0.62
C ARG A 14 8.90 -0.34 0.75
N ILE A 15 7.57 -0.48 0.84
CA ILE A 15 6.89 -0.78 2.11
C ILE A 15 7.22 -2.17 2.59
N GLN A 16 7.31 -3.17 1.71
CA GLN A 16 7.77 -4.52 2.03
C GLN A 16 9.14 -4.49 2.70
N LYS A 17 10.11 -3.76 2.11
CA LYS A 17 11.43 -3.60 2.72
C LYS A 17 11.34 -3.00 4.14
N THR A 18 10.58 -1.92 4.30
CA THR A 18 10.40 -1.29 5.62
C THR A 18 9.66 -2.19 6.62
N LEU A 19 8.73 -3.03 6.14
CA LEU A 19 8.03 -4.02 6.95
C LEU A 19 9.00 -5.07 7.46
N ASP A 20 9.89 -5.58 6.61
CA ASP A 20 10.89 -6.58 7.00
C ASP A 20 11.90 -6.00 8.02
N GLU A 21 12.35 -4.76 7.81
CA GLU A 21 13.17 -4.03 8.81
C GLU A 21 12.42 -3.87 10.15
N ALA A 22 11.12 -3.55 10.12
CA ALA A 22 10.30 -3.44 11.33
C ALA A 22 10.12 -4.78 12.04
N ARG A 23 10.01 -5.90 11.30
CA ARG A 23 9.94 -7.26 11.89
C ARG A 23 11.20 -7.57 12.68
N GLU A 24 12.37 -7.28 12.11
CA GLU A 24 13.64 -7.47 12.80
C GLU A 24 13.74 -6.59 14.07
N ALA A 25 13.27 -5.34 13.99
CA ALA A 25 13.25 -4.43 15.12
C ALA A 25 12.36 -4.97 16.25
N VAL A 26 11.12 -5.39 15.93
CA VAL A 26 10.19 -6.00 16.89
C VAL A 26 10.83 -7.21 17.57
N GLN A 27 11.49 -8.10 16.83
CA GLN A 27 12.17 -9.26 17.40
C GLN A 27 13.27 -8.85 18.41
N LYS A 28 14.10 -7.87 18.04
CA LYS A 28 15.17 -7.36 18.92
C LYS A 28 14.62 -6.71 20.19
N TYR A 29 13.58 -5.89 20.09
CA TYR A 29 12.98 -5.23 21.25
C TYR A 29 12.15 -6.19 22.11
N ALA A 30 11.49 -7.19 21.52
CA ALA A 30 10.82 -8.24 22.26
C ALA A 30 11.81 -9.03 23.12
N ALA A 31 12.93 -9.47 22.53
CA ALA A 31 13.99 -10.16 23.26
C ALA A 31 14.61 -9.29 24.38
N SER A 32 14.82 -8.00 24.10
CA SER A 32 15.36 -7.04 25.08
C SER A 32 14.39 -6.82 26.24
N TYR A 33 13.09 -6.70 25.97
CA TYR A 33 12.06 -6.60 27.00
C TYR A 33 11.96 -7.87 27.85
N GLU A 34 12.01 -9.05 27.24
CA GLU A 34 12.01 -10.34 27.95
C GLU A 34 13.24 -10.51 28.85
N ALA A 35 14.42 -10.07 28.39
CA ALA A 35 15.63 -10.06 29.21
C ALA A 35 15.51 -9.11 30.41
N LEU A 36 14.93 -7.92 30.20
CA LEU A 36 14.67 -6.94 31.27
C LEU A 36 13.71 -7.48 32.34
N LEU A 37 12.69 -8.24 31.95
CA LEU A 37 11.76 -8.87 32.89
C LEU A 37 12.45 -9.89 33.81
N LYS A 38 13.48 -10.58 33.30
CA LYS A 38 14.25 -11.60 34.02
C LYS A 38 15.42 -11.03 34.84
N THR A 39 15.72 -9.74 34.72
CA THR A 39 16.85 -9.11 35.41
C THR A 39 16.44 -8.67 36.81
N GLU A 40 17.04 -9.27 37.84
CA GLU A 40 16.92 -8.79 39.22
C GLU A 40 17.63 -7.44 39.35
N GLY A 41 16.87 -6.39 39.73
CA GLY A 41 17.37 -5.01 39.84
C GLY A 41 16.95 -4.04 38.73
N ALA A 42 16.26 -4.52 37.68
CA ALA A 42 15.68 -3.62 36.68
C ALA A 42 14.55 -2.77 37.29
N THR A 43 14.64 -1.44 37.15
CA THR A 43 13.64 -0.52 37.71
C THR A 43 12.30 -0.63 36.97
N GLU A 44 11.23 -0.23 37.63
CA GLU A 44 9.89 -0.17 37.03
C GLU A 44 9.88 0.74 35.80
N GLU A 45 10.57 1.88 35.86
CA GLU A 45 10.72 2.80 34.74
C GLU A 45 11.40 2.15 33.52
N GLN A 46 12.46 1.38 33.74
CA GLN A 46 13.14 0.64 32.65
C GLN A 46 12.22 -0.40 32.00
N ARG A 47 11.40 -1.08 32.80
CA ARG A 47 10.43 -2.07 32.33
C ARG A 47 9.31 -1.41 31.52
N ILE A 48 8.77 -0.28 31.98
CA ILE A 48 7.74 0.50 31.28
C ILE A 48 8.28 1.03 29.95
N LYS A 49 9.50 1.61 29.95
CA LYS A 49 10.12 2.15 28.73
C LYS A 49 10.33 1.06 27.67
N ALA A 50 10.81 -0.12 28.08
CA ALA A 50 11.00 -1.25 27.18
C ALA A 50 9.67 -1.81 26.67
N PHE A 51 8.63 -1.89 27.52
CA PHE A 51 7.28 -2.26 27.11
C PHE A 51 6.71 -1.29 26.06
N MET A 52 6.76 0.01 26.34
CA MET A 52 6.27 1.05 25.41
C MET A 52 6.97 0.95 24.06
N ARG A 53 8.30 0.77 24.04
CA ARG A 53 9.06 0.65 22.80
C ARG A 53 8.68 -0.60 22.01
N LYS A 54 8.50 -1.74 22.67
CA LYS A 54 8.00 -2.98 22.04
C LYS A 54 6.61 -2.75 21.41
N THR A 55 5.71 -2.12 22.15
CA THR A 55 4.34 -1.85 21.70
C THR A 55 4.31 -0.90 20.50
N LEU A 56 5.12 0.17 20.50
CA LEU A 56 5.21 1.10 19.38
C LEU A 56 5.72 0.42 18.09
N GLU A 57 6.69 -0.48 18.20
CA GLU A 57 7.19 -1.20 17.03
C GLU A 57 6.19 -2.25 16.51
N LEU A 58 5.40 -2.87 17.41
CA LEU A 58 4.30 -3.75 17.02
C LEU A 58 3.18 -2.99 16.27
N ASP A 59 2.78 -1.82 16.77
CA ASP A 59 1.80 -0.94 16.10
C ASP A 59 2.31 -0.51 14.71
N ARG A 60 3.59 -0.11 14.64
CA ARG A 60 4.23 0.22 13.37
C ARG A 60 4.20 -0.96 12.39
N LEU A 61 4.47 -2.17 12.88
CA LEU A 61 4.49 -3.39 12.07
C LEU A 61 3.09 -3.71 11.51
N GLU A 62 2.06 -3.68 12.36
CA GLU A 62 0.67 -3.91 11.97
C GLU A 62 0.24 -2.92 10.88
N ARG A 63 0.52 -1.63 11.09
CA ARG A 63 0.20 -0.58 10.13
C ARG A 63 0.87 -0.80 8.77
N LEU A 64 2.17 -1.09 8.76
CA LEU A 64 2.91 -1.36 7.52
C LEU A 64 2.34 -2.58 6.80
N SER A 65 1.93 -3.60 7.55
CA SER A 65 1.29 -4.79 7.00
C SER A 65 -0.04 -4.44 6.32
N SER A 66 -0.90 -3.66 6.98
CA SER A 66 -2.18 -3.22 6.40
C SER A 66 -1.98 -2.36 5.15
N GLN A 67 -1.02 -1.43 5.16
CA GLN A 67 -0.68 -0.61 4.00
C GLN A 67 -0.24 -1.47 2.82
N LEU A 68 0.61 -2.46 3.08
CA LEU A 68 1.08 -3.38 2.04
C LEU A 68 -0.06 -4.23 1.46
N SER A 69 -0.95 -4.76 2.32
CA SER A 69 -2.14 -5.49 1.88
C SER A 69 -3.03 -4.64 0.97
N LEU A 70 -3.27 -3.38 1.34
CA LEU A 70 -4.06 -2.46 0.51
C LEU A 70 -3.39 -2.20 -0.84
N LEU A 71 -2.07 -2.01 -0.87
CA LEU A 71 -1.34 -1.84 -2.12
C LEU A 71 -1.46 -3.05 -3.05
N TYR A 72 -1.38 -4.27 -2.51
CA TYR A 72 -1.60 -5.48 -3.31
C TYR A 72 -3.02 -5.55 -3.88
N VAL A 73 -4.04 -5.16 -3.11
CA VAL A 73 -5.42 -5.06 -3.59
C VAL A 73 -5.53 -4.05 -4.74
N LEU A 74 -4.93 -2.87 -4.59
CA LEU A 74 -4.92 -1.83 -5.63
C LEU A 74 -4.19 -2.30 -6.89
N GLN A 75 -3.08 -3.03 -6.76
CA GLN A 75 -2.37 -3.61 -7.91
C GLN A 75 -3.22 -4.61 -8.68
N ILE A 76 -3.91 -5.52 -7.98
CA ILE A 76 -4.81 -6.49 -8.60
C ILE A 76 -5.94 -5.76 -9.33
N PHE A 77 -6.50 -4.72 -8.71
CA PHE A 77 -7.55 -3.92 -9.31
C PHE A 77 -7.07 -3.18 -10.57
N ALA A 78 -5.93 -2.49 -10.50
CA ALA A 78 -5.32 -1.81 -11.63
C ALA A 78 -5.00 -2.77 -12.79
N PHE A 79 -4.54 -3.99 -12.46
CA PHE A 79 -4.29 -5.03 -13.46
C PHE A 79 -5.59 -5.46 -14.16
N LYS A 80 -6.67 -5.68 -13.41
CA LYS A 80 -7.98 -6.02 -13.98
C LYS A 80 -8.53 -4.89 -14.86
N ALA A 81 -8.39 -3.63 -14.44
CA ALA A 81 -8.78 -2.47 -15.25
C ALA A 81 -7.98 -2.40 -16.55
N LYS A 82 -6.67 -2.69 -16.52
CA LYS A 82 -5.83 -2.77 -17.72
C LYS A 82 -6.28 -3.89 -18.67
N VAL A 83 -6.59 -5.07 -18.15
CA VAL A 83 -7.12 -6.18 -18.96
C VAL A 83 -8.42 -5.77 -19.66
N LEU A 84 -9.32 -5.10 -18.93
CA LEU A 84 -10.57 -4.60 -19.51
C LEU A 84 -10.31 -3.55 -20.60
N GLN A 85 -9.36 -2.62 -20.38
CA GLN A 85 -8.94 -1.64 -21.37
C GLN A 85 -8.48 -2.30 -22.67
N ILE A 86 -7.58 -3.29 -22.58
CA ILE A 86 -7.07 -4.03 -23.74
C ILE A 86 -8.21 -4.76 -24.47
N ALA A 87 -9.13 -5.39 -23.73
CA ALA A 87 -10.26 -6.10 -24.33
C ALA A 87 -11.19 -5.15 -25.11
N VAL A 88 -11.50 -3.99 -24.54
CA VAL A 88 -12.34 -2.96 -25.16
C VAL A 88 -11.67 -2.37 -26.40
N ASP A 89 -10.36 -2.10 -26.35
CA ASP A 89 -9.61 -1.60 -27.50
C ASP A 89 -9.56 -2.64 -28.63
N ASN A 90 -9.41 -3.93 -28.30
CA ASN A 90 -9.46 -5.01 -29.28
C ASN A 90 -10.83 -5.11 -29.97
N ILE A 91 -11.94 -5.06 -29.21
CA ILE A 91 -13.30 -5.06 -29.77
C ILE A 91 -13.49 -3.86 -30.70
N ASN A 92 -13.06 -2.67 -30.27
CA ASN A 92 -13.13 -1.47 -31.08
C ASN A 92 -12.37 -1.62 -32.41
N ASN A 93 -11.16 -2.18 -32.37
CA ASN A 93 -10.35 -2.43 -33.57
C ASN A 93 -11.03 -3.43 -34.52
N GLN A 94 -11.65 -4.50 -34.00
CA GLN A 94 -12.39 -5.47 -34.80
C GLN A 94 -13.62 -4.86 -35.47
N LEU A 95 -14.38 -4.02 -34.75
CA LEU A 95 -15.54 -3.30 -35.30
C LEU A 95 -15.11 -2.39 -36.46
N VAL A 96 -14.04 -1.61 -36.27
CA VAL A 96 -13.46 -0.76 -37.34
C VAL A 96 -13.05 -1.59 -38.56
N GLN A 97 -12.37 -2.72 -38.35
CA GLN A 97 -11.96 -3.61 -39.45
C GLN A 97 -13.14 -4.26 -40.18
N SER A 98 -14.24 -4.53 -39.48
CA SER A 98 -15.44 -5.13 -40.07
C SER A 98 -16.29 -4.15 -40.90
N GLY A 99 -15.89 -2.88 -41.02
CA GLY A 99 -16.67 -1.84 -41.70
C GLY A 99 -17.91 -1.42 -40.93
N VAL A 100 -18.11 -1.93 -39.70
CA VAL A 100 -19.13 -1.47 -38.77
C VAL A 100 -18.66 -0.15 -38.17
N LEU A 101 -19.02 0.93 -38.86
CA LEU A 101 -18.75 2.31 -38.48
C LEU A 101 -19.72 2.73 -37.37
N GLN A 102 -19.59 2.13 -36.19
CA GLN A 102 -20.29 2.58 -34.99
C GLN A 102 -19.30 2.79 -33.85
N LYS A 103 -19.12 4.06 -33.49
CA LYS A 103 -18.96 4.42 -32.08
C LYS A 103 -20.25 3.99 -31.36
N THR A 104 -20.33 2.74 -30.95
CA THR A 104 -21.45 2.31 -30.10
C THR A 104 -21.33 3.08 -28.79
N ALA A 105 -22.37 3.82 -28.41
CA ALA A 105 -22.36 4.65 -27.19
C ALA A 105 -21.92 3.85 -25.96
N GLU A 106 -22.31 2.57 -25.92
CA GLU A 106 -21.90 1.59 -24.90
C GLU A 106 -20.36 1.43 -24.79
N LEU A 107 -19.64 1.37 -25.91
CA LEU A 107 -18.19 1.17 -25.90
C LEU A 107 -17.45 2.44 -25.47
N GLU A 108 -17.99 3.60 -25.83
CA GLU A 108 -17.47 4.91 -25.37
C GLU A 108 -17.77 5.12 -23.88
N ASP A 109 -18.91 4.65 -23.38
CA ASP A 109 -19.23 4.68 -21.95
C ASP A 109 -18.38 3.70 -21.12
N VAL A 110 -18.07 2.52 -21.65
CA VAL A 110 -17.11 1.61 -21.00
C VAL A 110 -15.71 2.23 -20.94
N LYS A 111 -15.26 2.92 -21.99
CA LYS A 111 -13.98 3.65 -21.97
C LYS A 111 -13.97 4.75 -20.90
N LYS A 112 -15.03 5.55 -20.80
CA LYS A 112 -15.17 6.56 -19.73
C LYS A 112 -15.14 5.93 -18.34
N ASN A 113 -15.79 4.78 -18.15
CA ASN A 113 -15.76 4.07 -16.87
C ASN A 113 -14.34 3.60 -16.53
N ILE A 114 -13.57 3.10 -17.50
CA ILE A 114 -12.16 2.72 -17.31
C ILE A 114 -11.31 3.94 -16.92
N ASP A 115 -11.54 5.10 -17.54
CA ASP A 115 -10.86 6.35 -17.18
C ASP A 115 -11.24 6.80 -15.76
N ALA A 116 -12.51 6.68 -15.36
CA ALA A 116 -12.93 6.95 -13.99
C ALA A 116 -12.25 6.01 -12.98
N LEU A 117 -12.10 4.72 -13.33
CA LEU A 117 -11.36 3.76 -12.51
C LEU A 117 -9.89 4.15 -12.37
N LYS A 118 -9.27 4.70 -13.42
CA LYS A 118 -7.91 5.23 -13.37
C LYS A 118 -7.78 6.37 -12.37
N ILE A 119 -8.68 7.35 -12.45
CA ILE A 119 -8.68 8.51 -11.53
C ILE A 119 -8.86 8.05 -10.08
N LEU A 120 -9.78 7.12 -9.83
CA LEU A 120 -10.01 6.58 -8.47
C LEU A 120 -8.78 5.84 -7.93
N LEU A 121 -8.08 5.06 -8.77
CA LEU A 121 -6.83 4.40 -8.39
C LEU A 121 -5.73 5.40 -8.03
N GLU A 122 -5.56 6.45 -8.83
CA GLU A 122 -4.57 7.51 -8.59
C GLU A 122 -4.89 8.30 -7.31
N ALA A 123 -6.17 8.63 -7.08
CA ALA A 123 -6.60 9.29 -5.85
C ALA A 123 -6.35 8.44 -4.60
N GLN A 124 -6.63 7.14 -4.67
CA GLN A 124 -6.35 6.20 -3.56
C GLN A 124 -4.85 6.07 -3.30
N TYR A 125 -4.04 6.12 -4.35
CA TYR A 125 -2.58 6.15 -4.20
C TYR A 125 -2.09 7.42 -3.49
N GLU A 126 -2.55 8.60 -3.90
CA GLU A 126 -2.14 9.86 -3.27
C GLU A 126 -2.60 9.94 -1.80
N ALA A 127 -3.80 9.45 -1.49
CA ALA A 127 -4.27 9.33 -0.10
C ALA A 127 -3.34 8.45 0.77
N LEU A 128 -2.84 7.34 0.23
CA LEU A 128 -1.86 6.49 0.93
C LEU A 128 -0.52 7.21 1.18
N LYS A 129 -0.11 8.08 0.26
CA LYS A 129 1.13 8.86 0.37
C LYS A 129 1.01 9.97 1.43
N GLU A 130 -0.11 10.68 1.48
CA GLU A 130 -0.37 11.71 2.50
C GLU A 130 -0.37 11.14 3.92
N ILE A 131 -0.97 9.96 4.12
CA ILE A 131 -0.93 9.25 5.41
C ILE A 131 0.52 9.01 5.85
N ARG A 132 1.42 8.70 4.92
CA ARG A 132 2.85 8.46 5.23
C ARG A 132 3.58 9.76 5.59
N GLU A 133 3.33 10.86 4.88
CA GLU A 133 4.01 12.15 5.09
C GLU A 133 3.59 12.85 6.39
N ASN A 134 2.30 12.82 6.73
CA ASN A 134 1.81 13.40 7.98
C ASN A 134 2.29 12.65 9.22
N GLN A 135 2.61 11.36 9.10
CA GLN A 135 3.07 10.55 10.23
C GLN A 135 4.54 10.73 10.58
N ASN A 136 5.41 11.00 9.59
CA ASN A 136 6.82 11.35 9.87
C ASN A 136 6.94 12.60 10.77
N LYS A 137 5.98 13.52 10.69
CA LYS A 137 5.90 14.71 11.55
C LYS A 137 5.42 14.38 12.97
N ASN A 138 4.53 13.40 13.13
CA ASN A 138 4.00 13.02 14.45
C ASN A 138 5.00 12.20 15.27
N LEU A 139 5.86 11.41 14.62
CA LEU A 139 6.90 10.62 15.31
C LEU A 139 8.09 11.46 15.79
N THR A 140 8.23 12.71 15.32
CA THR A 140 9.33 13.61 15.74
C THR A 140 9.21 14.04 17.21
N TYR A 141 8.05 13.85 17.84
CA TYR A 141 7.77 14.25 19.23
C TYR A 141 8.13 13.19 20.29
N ILE A 142 8.63 12.01 19.89
CA ILE A 142 8.99 10.90 20.80
C ILE A 142 10.53 10.73 20.88
N HIS A 143 11.29 11.79 20.62
CA HIS A 143 12.76 11.79 20.78
C HIS A 143 13.21 12.37 22.11
#